data_AF-A0A1B6KG63-F1
#
_entry.id   AF-A0A1B6KG63-F1
#
_cell.length_a   1.000
_cell.length_b   1.000
_cell.length_c   1.000
_cell.angle_alpha   90.00
_cell.angle_beta   90.00
_cell.angle_gamma   90.00
#
_symmetry.space_group_name_H-M   'P 1'
#
loop_
_entity.id
_entity.type
_entity.pdbx_description
1 polymer ?
#
loop_
_entity_poly.entity_id
_entity_poly.type
_entity_poly.pdbx_seq_one_letter_code
_entity_poly.pdbx_strand_id
1 'polypeptide(L)'
;DGSPLPSARDVSVTVHRPAYRDDPKFTVMLAVWGQFMDHDVTATALSLGAGGKPISCCKEKSTPAHPECFPVMLSEEDPYYKQFGLTCMEFVRSAPAPYCAMGPREQMN
;
A
#
# COMPACT_ATOMS: atom_id res chain seq x y z
N ASP A 1 19.30 -2.77 16.34
CA ASP A 1 20.23 -1.62 16.38
C ASP A 1 19.50 -0.27 16.32
N GLY A 2 18.19 -0.24 16.03
CA GLY A 2 17.39 0.99 15.98
C GLY A 2 17.48 1.72 14.63
N SER A 3 18.07 1.08 13.62
CA SER A 3 18.10 1.60 12.26
C SER A 3 16.70 1.67 11.63
N PRO A 4 16.49 2.52 10.61
CA PRO A 4 15.23 2.57 9.87
C PRO A 4 14.86 1.22 9.26
N LEU A 5 13.57 0.91 9.21
CA LEU A 5 13.07 -0.26 8.50
C LEU A 5 13.29 -0.08 6.98
N PRO A 6 13.57 -1.16 6.23
CA PRO A 6 13.68 -1.10 4.78
C PRO A 6 12.36 -0.68 4.14
N SER A 7 12.42 -0.07 2.95
CA SER A 7 11.23 0.22 2.18
C SER A 7 10.48 -1.08 1.85
N ALA A 8 9.14 -1.02 1.81
CA ALA A 8 8.33 -2.15 1.35
C ALA A 8 8.73 -2.59 -0.08
N ARG A 9 9.20 -1.64 -0.90
CA ARG A 9 9.71 -1.96 -2.24
C ARG A 9 11.01 -2.75 -2.21
N ASP A 10 11.97 -2.38 -1.35
CA ASP A 10 13.24 -3.08 -1.26
C ASP A 10 13.04 -4.53 -0.82
N VAL A 11 12.14 -4.74 0.14
CA VAL A 11 11.72 -6.08 0.58
C VAL A 11 11.04 -6.84 -0.56
N SER A 12 10.15 -6.17 -1.32
CA SER A 12 9.49 -6.77 -2.48
C SER A 12 10.50 -7.29 -3.51
N VAL A 13 11.46 -6.45 -3.92
CA VAL A 13 12.48 -6.79 -4.92
C VAL A 13 13.44 -7.87 -4.42
N THR A 14 13.83 -7.81 -3.15
CA THR A 14 14.84 -8.72 -2.59
C THR A 14 14.28 -10.10 -2.25
N VAL A 15 13.03 -10.16 -1.75
CA VAL A 15 12.46 -11.40 -1.18
C VAL A 15 11.50 -12.10 -2.13
N HIS A 16 10.69 -11.37 -2.90
CA HIS A 16 9.67 -12.00 -3.74
C HIS A 16 10.27 -12.53 -5.04
N ARG A 17 9.84 -13.72 -5.45
CA ARG A 17 10.32 -14.36 -6.67
C ARG A 17 9.70 -13.67 -7.90
N PRO A 18 10.48 -13.38 -8.95
CA PRO A 18 9.98 -12.73 -10.16
C PRO A 18 9.20 -13.65 -11.11
N ALA A 19 9.11 -14.96 -10.83
CA ALA A 19 8.56 -15.94 -11.75
C ALA A 19 7.41 -16.76 -11.16
N TYR A 20 6.33 -16.86 -11.92
CA TYR A 20 5.19 -17.73 -11.66
C TYR A 20 5.52 -19.16 -12.09
N ARG A 21 5.01 -20.14 -11.33
CA ARG A 21 4.92 -21.53 -11.77
C ARG A 21 3.46 -21.93 -11.68
N ASP A 22 2.95 -22.57 -12.71
CA ASP A 22 1.61 -23.14 -12.68
C ASP A 22 1.55 -24.24 -11.63
N ASP A 23 0.44 -24.29 -10.90
CA ASP A 23 0.16 -25.39 -9.98
C ASP A 23 -0.75 -26.42 -10.68
N PRO A 24 -0.28 -27.67 -10.89
CA PRO A 24 -1.08 -28.67 -11.59
C PRO A 24 -2.29 -29.17 -10.79
N LYS A 25 -2.39 -28.82 -9.49
CA LYS A 25 -3.49 -29.25 -8.60
C LYS A 25 -4.60 -28.22 -8.47
N PHE A 26 -4.33 -26.96 -8.81
CA PHE A 26 -5.27 -25.88 -8.60
C PHE A 26 -5.56 -25.13 -9.90
N THR A 27 -6.83 -24.85 -10.14
CA THR A 27 -7.22 -23.95 -11.22
C THR A 27 -7.11 -22.50 -10.74
N VAL A 28 -7.09 -21.56 -11.68
CA VAL A 28 -7.14 -20.11 -11.39
C VAL A 28 -8.36 -19.74 -10.53
N MET A 29 -9.42 -20.55 -10.54
CA MET A 29 -10.61 -20.34 -9.71
C MET A 29 -10.28 -20.32 -8.20
N LEU A 30 -9.21 -20.98 -7.76
CA LEU A 30 -8.78 -20.91 -6.36
C LEU A 30 -8.44 -19.46 -5.94
N ALA A 31 -7.67 -18.74 -6.75
CA ALA A 31 -7.32 -17.35 -6.49
C ALA A 31 -8.55 -16.44 -6.54
N VAL A 32 -9.44 -16.66 -7.53
CA VAL A 32 -10.68 -15.89 -7.69
C VAL A 32 -11.61 -16.08 -6.49
N TRP A 33 -11.81 -17.32 -6.04
CA TRP A 33 -12.66 -17.63 -4.88
C TRP A 33 -12.09 -17.06 -3.58
N GLY A 34 -10.76 -17.05 -3.42
CA GLY A 34 -10.10 -16.40 -2.31
C GLY A 34 -10.42 -14.90 -2.22
N GLN A 35 -10.35 -14.20 -3.36
CA GLN A 35 -10.72 -12.79 -3.48
C GLN A 35 -12.22 -12.54 -3.21
N PHE A 36 -13.09 -13.45 -3.67
CA PHE A 36 -14.52 -13.38 -3.36
C PHE A 36 -14.79 -13.46 -1.85
N MET A 37 -14.18 -14.42 -1.16
CA MET A 37 -14.33 -14.54 0.29
C MET A 37 -13.71 -13.37 1.06
N ASP A 38 -12.53 -12.89 0.63
CA ASP A 38 -11.87 -11.72 1.21
C ASP A 38 -12.78 -10.49 1.19
N HIS A 39 -13.45 -10.24 0.05
CA HIS A 39 -14.38 -9.14 -0.12
C HIS A 39 -15.74 -9.31 0.58
N ASP A 40 -16.14 -10.55 0.90
CA ASP A 40 -17.35 -10.81 1.71
C ASP A 40 -17.09 -10.57 3.20
N VAL A 41 -15.85 -10.82 3.65
CA VAL A 41 -15.48 -10.73 5.07
C VAL A 41 -14.89 -9.36 5.41
N THR A 42 -14.11 -8.75 4.51
CA THR A 42 -13.33 -7.55 4.80
C THR A 42 -13.39 -6.45 3.73
N ALA A 43 -13.43 -5.19 4.18
CA ALA A 43 -13.25 -4.01 3.35
C ALA A 43 -12.72 -2.84 4.21
N THR A 44 -11.50 -2.34 3.93
CA THR A 44 -10.96 -1.18 4.66
C THR A 44 -10.94 0.06 3.75
N ALA A 45 -11.74 1.06 4.10
CA ALA A 45 -11.78 2.32 3.36
C ALA A 45 -10.47 3.11 3.46
N LEU A 46 -10.13 3.87 2.42
CA LEU A 46 -9.01 4.81 2.42
C LEU A 46 -9.43 6.18 2.96
N SER A 47 -8.49 6.90 3.58
CA SER A 47 -8.71 8.30 3.93
C SER A 47 -8.95 9.15 2.68
N LEU A 48 -9.94 10.04 2.73
CA LEU A 48 -10.25 11.00 1.67
C LEU A 48 -9.85 12.41 2.11
N GLY A 49 -9.44 13.23 1.14
CA GLY A 49 -9.15 14.64 1.34
C GLY A 49 -10.42 15.50 1.41
N ALA A 50 -10.21 16.81 1.45
CA ALA A 50 -11.30 17.79 1.52
C ALA A 50 -12.34 17.59 0.40
N GLY A 51 -13.62 17.52 0.77
CA GLY A 51 -14.72 17.29 -0.17
C GLY A 51 -14.76 15.88 -0.77
N GLY A 52 -14.17 14.88 -0.10
CA GLY A 52 -14.18 13.49 -0.55
C GLY A 52 -13.22 13.21 -1.71
N LYS A 53 -12.29 14.12 -1.99
CA LYS A 53 -11.35 13.97 -3.10
C LYS A 53 -10.24 12.96 -2.77
N PRO A 54 -9.75 12.18 -3.75
CA PRO A 54 -8.58 11.34 -3.56
C PRO A 54 -7.36 12.14 -3.14
N ILE A 55 -6.53 11.54 -2.28
CA ILE A 55 -5.25 12.11 -1.83
C ILE A 55 -4.15 11.59 -2.76
N SER A 56 -3.26 12.47 -3.23
CA SER A 56 -2.04 12.10 -3.96
C SER A 56 -0.83 12.37 -3.07
N CYS A 57 -0.03 11.35 -2.85
CA CYS A 57 1.10 11.30 -1.94
C CYS A 57 2.46 11.30 -2.65
N CYS A 58 2.48 11.03 -3.96
CA CYS A 58 3.70 11.09 -4.76
C CYS A 58 3.91 12.41 -5.51
N LYS A 59 2.89 13.25 -5.63
CA LYS A 59 3.03 14.57 -6.25
C LYS A 59 3.68 15.54 -5.27
N GLU A 60 4.76 16.19 -5.70
CA GLU A 60 5.30 17.35 -4.99
C GLU A 60 4.28 18.50 -4.98
N LYS A 61 4.03 19.06 -3.78
CA LYS A 61 3.79 20.50 -3.46
C LYS A 61 2.83 20.80 -2.30
N SER A 62 2.48 19.85 -1.43
CA SER A 62 2.10 20.24 -0.06
C SER A 62 3.29 19.98 0.87
N THR A 63 3.89 21.07 1.33
CA THR A 63 4.82 21.07 2.47
C THR A 63 4.12 21.80 3.62
N PRO A 64 3.71 21.11 4.69
CA PRO A 64 3.91 19.68 4.97
C PRO A 64 3.04 18.75 4.10
N ALA A 65 3.48 17.50 3.93
CA ALA A 65 2.71 16.47 3.25
C ALA A 65 1.37 16.23 3.96
N HIS A 66 0.37 15.72 3.22
CA HIS A 66 -0.91 15.39 3.83
C HIS A 66 -0.71 14.34 4.95
N PRO A 67 -1.32 14.48 6.14
CA PRO A 67 -1.07 13.61 7.29
C PRO A 67 -1.39 12.13 7.04
N GLU A 68 -2.29 11.87 6.09
CA GLU A 68 -2.69 10.52 5.68
C GLU A 68 -1.77 9.90 4.61
N CYS A 69 -0.75 10.61 4.15
CA CYS A 69 0.20 10.08 3.19
C CYS A 69 1.26 9.20 3.87
N PHE A 70 1.52 8.05 3.25
CA PHE A 70 2.61 7.17 3.64
C PHE A 70 3.20 6.49 2.40
N PRO A 71 3.75 7.27 1.45
CA PRO A 71 4.19 6.76 0.16
C PRO A 71 5.31 5.73 0.33
N VAL A 72 5.34 4.73 -0.54
CA VAL A 72 6.44 3.76 -0.56
C VAL A 72 7.58 4.36 -1.39
N MET A 73 8.67 4.72 -0.73
CA MET A 73 9.84 5.29 -1.39
C MET A 73 10.56 4.23 -2.22
N LEU A 74 10.97 4.63 -3.43
CA LEU A 74 11.72 3.79 -4.36
C LEU A 74 13.21 4.12 -4.26
N SER A 75 14.06 3.10 -4.27
CA SER A 75 15.51 3.27 -4.35
C SER A 75 15.92 3.74 -5.75
N GLU A 76 17.04 4.47 -5.85
CA GLU A 76 17.62 4.89 -7.13
C GLU A 76 18.14 3.71 -7.97
N GLU A 77 18.28 2.54 -7.35
CA GLU A 77 18.66 1.25 -7.93
C GLU A 77 17.45 0.36 -8.22
N ASP A 78 16.20 0.87 -8.09
CA ASP A 78 15.01 0.06 -8.38
C ASP A 78 15.10 -0.53 -9.79
N PRO A 79 15.00 -1.87 -9.94
CA PRO A 79 15.28 -2.54 -11.21
C PRO A 79 14.22 -2.25 -12.29
N TYR A 80 13.06 -1.73 -11.91
CA TYR A 80 11.95 -1.48 -12.82
C TYR A 80 11.61 0.00 -12.92
N TYR A 81 11.46 0.71 -11.79
CA TYR A 81 10.92 2.07 -11.78
C TYR A 81 11.94 3.17 -12.11
N LYS A 82 13.24 2.89 -11.96
CA LYS A 82 14.32 3.83 -12.29
C LYS A 82 14.21 4.38 -13.72
N GLN A 83 13.88 3.52 -14.69
CA GLN A 83 13.79 3.91 -16.10
C GLN A 83 12.68 4.94 -16.39
N PHE A 84 11.70 5.06 -15.48
CA PHE A 84 10.59 6.01 -15.58
C PHE A 84 10.81 7.27 -14.74
N GLY A 85 11.95 7.40 -14.05
CA GLY A 85 12.23 8.52 -13.17
C GLY A 85 11.29 8.62 -11.97
N LEU A 86 10.66 7.51 -11.56
CA LEU A 86 9.77 7.47 -10.41
C LEU A 86 10.55 7.22 -9.11
N THR A 87 10.25 8.00 -8.09
CA THR A 87 10.91 7.95 -6.77
C THR A 87 10.00 7.47 -5.64
N CYS A 88 8.70 7.27 -5.91
CA CYS A 88 7.75 6.74 -4.94
C CYS A 88 6.57 6.02 -5.61
N MET A 89 5.85 5.22 -4.82
CA MET A 89 4.54 4.66 -5.16
C MET A 89 3.46 5.30 -4.26
N GLU A 90 2.31 5.60 -4.87
CA GLU A 90 1.15 6.18 -4.20
C GLU A 90 0.64 5.26 -3.09
N PHE A 91 0.55 5.77 -1.86
CA PHE A 91 -0.03 5.05 -0.73
C PHE A 91 -0.66 6.02 0.27
N VAL A 92 -1.96 5.86 0.47
CA VAL A 92 -2.77 6.60 1.42
C VAL A 92 -3.13 5.66 2.56
N ARG A 93 -3.01 6.13 3.80
CA ARG A 93 -3.41 5.37 4.99
C ARG A 93 -4.92 5.05 4.94
N SER A 94 -5.27 3.86 5.43
CA SER A 94 -6.66 3.47 5.69
C SER A 94 -7.35 4.48 6.61
N ALA A 95 -8.62 4.78 6.35
CA ALA A 95 -9.42 5.68 7.17
C ALA A 95 -9.44 5.20 8.64
N PRO A 96 -9.30 6.13 9.61
CA PRO A 96 -9.42 5.75 11.00
C PRO A 96 -10.87 5.36 11.31
N ALA A 97 -11.06 4.37 12.18
CA ALA A 97 -12.37 4.10 12.76
C ALA A 97 -12.90 5.37 13.48
N PRO A 98 -14.21 5.66 13.45
CA PRO A 98 -14.80 6.85 14.06
C PRO A 98 -14.90 6.74 15.59
N TYR A 99 -13.81 6.32 16.24
CA TYR A 99 -13.71 6.18 17.68
C TYR A 99 -13.15 7.47 18.28
N CYS A 100 -14.03 8.27 18.88
CA CYS A 100 -13.70 9.57 19.48
C CYS A 100 -13.16 9.43 20.92
N ALA A 101 -12.17 8.56 21.13
CA ALA A 101 -11.45 8.49 22.40
C ALA A 101 -9.94 8.44 22.18
N MET A 102 -9.18 8.88 23.18
CA MET A 102 -7.72 8.82 23.15
C MET A 102 -7.27 7.36 23.17
N GLY A 103 -6.46 6.97 22.20
CA GLY A 103 -5.94 5.61 22.08
C GLY A 103 -5.21 5.38 20.76
N PRO A 104 -4.75 4.15 20.52
CA PRO A 104 -4.22 3.73 19.23
C PRO A 104 -5.24 3.96 18.11
N ARG A 105 -4.73 4.22 16.90
CA ARG A 105 -5.56 4.37 15.71
C ARG A 105 -6.01 2.99 15.22
N GLU A 106 -7.30 2.74 15.24
CA GLU A 106 -7.93 1.56 14.65
C GLU A 106 -8.47 1.84 13.25
N GLN A 107 -8.69 0.79 12.46
CA GLN A 107 -9.33 0.86 11.13
C GLN A 107 -10.69 0.18 11.19
N MET A 108 -11.57 0.57 10.26
CA MET A 108 -12.89 -0.02 10.14
C MET A 108 -12.90 -1.11 9.06
N ASN A 109 -13.70 -2.14 9.32
CA ASN A 109 -14.20 -3.07 8.33
C ASN A 109 -15.58 -2.59 7.85
#